data_AF-A0A517W1Z1-F1
#
_entry.id   AF-A0A517W1Z1-F1
#
_cell.length_a   1.000
_cell.length_b   1.000
_cell.length_c   1.000
_cell.angle_alpha   90.00
_cell.angle_beta   90.00
_cell.angle_gamma   90.00
#
_symmetry.space_group_name_H-M   'P 1'
#
loop_
_entity.id
_entity.type
_entity.pdbx_description
1 polymer ?
#
loop_
_entity_poly.entity_id
_entity_poly.type
_entity_poly.pdbx_seq_one_letter_code
_entity_poly.pdbx_strand_id
1 'polypeptide(L)'
;MSPKTFSVRIIGFTAVIGGFFGIYYLLATPLAIAHIEHLGGSVLHDTAWCATVYEKVYLNDTTATDDDLRYVRQLQPYRGIYLRNTSITDDGLKHLHGLEVYEIDLTGTNISDSAVDEFLSTIPADFNCQIKR
;
A
#
# COMPACT_ATOMS: atom_id res chain seq x y z
N MET A 1 21.11 24.44 -24.04
CA MET A 1 20.21 24.18 -22.90
C MET A 1 20.33 22.69 -22.59
N SER A 2 21.14 22.31 -21.62
CA SER A 2 21.51 20.91 -21.40
C SER A 2 20.48 20.18 -20.52
N PRO A 3 20.20 18.90 -20.77
CA PRO A 3 19.44 18.09 -19.83
C PRO A 3 20.34 17.75 -18.64
N LYS A 4 19.87 18.04 -17.42
CA LYS A 4 20.56 17.69 -16.18
C LYS A 4 20.53 16.17 -16.01
N THR A 5 21.70 15.56 -16.06
CA THR A 5 21.94 14.14 -15.83
C THR A 5 21.77 13.87 -14.34
N PHE A 6 20.67 13.23 -13.94
CA PHE A 6 20.50 12.76 -12.57
C PHE A 6 21.23 11.42 -12.44
N SER A 7 22.44 11.46 -11.85
CA SER A 7 23.25 10.28 -11.62
C SER A 7 22.65 9.49 -10.44
N VAL A 8 21.80 8.50 -10.73
CA VAL A 8 21.37 7.52 -9.74
C VAL A 8 22.47 6.47 -9.63
N ARG A 9 23.20 6.50 -8.51
CA ARG A 9 24.18 5.48 -8.15
C ARG A 9 23.40 4.19 -7.85
N ILE A 10 23.52 3.23 -8.75
CA ILE A 10 23.07 1.85 -8.58
C ILE A 10 23.82 1.28 -7.36
N ILE A 11 23.14 1.18 -6.22
CA ILE A 11 23.59 0.34 -5.11
C ILE A 11 22.90 -1.00 -5.36
N GLY A 12 23.71 -2.00 -5.72
CA GLY A 12 23.22 -3.31 -6.10
C GLY A 12 22.48 -4.02 -4.97
N PHE A 13 21.41 -4.74 -5.34
CA PHE A 13 20.90 -5.85 -4.57
C PHE A 13 20.53 -6.96 -5.54
N THR A 14 21.37 -8.00 -5.57
CA THR A 14 21.02 -9.30 -6.11
C THR A 14 19.87 -9.88 -5.28
N ALA A 15 18.73 -10.13 -5.91
CA ALA A 15 17.70 -11.01 -5.37
C ALA A 15 17.18 -11.90 -6.50
N VAL A 16 17.84 -13.04 -6.69
CA VAL A 16 17.25 -14.19 -7.36
C VAL A 16 16.21 -14.74 -6.39
N ILE A 17 14.92 -14.49 -6.63
CA ILE A 17 13.85 -15.20 -5.92
C ILE A 17 12.86 -15.74 -6.96
N GLY A 18 12.98 -17.05 -7.18
CA GLY A 18 11.91 -17.99 -7.54
C GLY A 18 10.96 -17.61 -8.67
N GLY A 19 11.19 -18.21 -9.86
CA GLY A 19 10.32 -18.15 -11.04
C GLY A 19 8.90 -18.73 -10.91
N PHE A 20 8.32 -18.76 -9.71
CA PHE A 20 6.91 -19.09 -9.46
C PHE A 20 6.15 -17.99 -8.70
N PHE A 21 6.84 -17.06 -8.03
CA PHE A 21 6.22 -15.93 -7.32
C PHE A 21 5.87 -14.78 -8.29
N GLY A 22 6.61 -14.63 -9.38
CA GLY A 22 6.43 -13.54 -10.35
C GLY A 22 5.19 -13.66 -11.25
N ILE A 23 4.68 -14.87 -11.52
CA ILE A 23 3.56 -15.06 -12.47
C ILE A 23 2.17 -14.85 -11.84
N TYR A 24 2.02 -15.10 -10.53
CA TYR A 24 0.75 -14.88 -9.83
C TYR A 24 0.46 -13.38 -9.60
N TYR A 25 1.50 -12.59 -9.30
CA TYR A 25 1.36 -11.15 -9.06
C TYR A 25 1.14 -10.35 -10.35
N LEU A 26 1.64 -10.82 -11.50
CA LEU A 26 1.50 -10.12 -12.77
C LEU A 26 0.06 -10.11 -13.33
N LEU A 27 -0.81 -11.02 -12.87
CA LEU A 27 -2.20 -11.15 -13.35
C LEU A 27 -3.25 -10.56 -12.38
N ALA A 28 -2.97 -10.51 -11.08
CA ALA A 28 -3.94 -10.11 -10.06
C ALA A 28 -3.94 -8.61 -9.73
N THR A 29 -2.81 -7.92 -9.90
CA THR A 29 -2.67 -6.49 -9.59
C THR A 29 -3.47 -5.53 -10.48
N PRO A 30 -3.65 -5.74 -11.80
CA PRO A 30 -4.46 -4.80 -12.59
C PRO A 30 -5.95 -4.82 -12.21
N LEU A 31 -6.45 -5.97 -11.71
CA LEU A 31 -7.83 -6.06 -11.22
C LEU A 31 -8.00 -5.27 -9.91
N ALA A 32 -7.01 -5.33 -9.02
CA ALA A 32 -7.01 -4.56 -7.77
C ALA A 32 -6.98 -3.05 -8.02
N ILE A 33 -6.15 -2.59 -8.97
CA ILE A 33 -6.09 -1.17 -9.35
C ILE A 33 -7.42 -0.72 -9.95
N ALA A 34 -7.96 -1.47 -10.91
CA ALA A 34 -9.22 -1.12 -11.56
C ALA A 34 -10.37 -1.03 -10.55
N HIS A 35 -10.40 -1.89 -9.54
CA HIS A 35 -11.40 -1.84 -8.47
C HIS A 35 -11.23 -0.59 -7.59
N ILE A 36 -9.99 -0.27 -7.19
CA ILE A 36 -9.68 0.95 -6.41
C ILE A 36 -10.04 2.22 -7.19
N GLU A 37 -9.73 2.27 -8.49
CA GLU A 37 -10.11 3.38 -9.37
C GLU A 37 -11.64 3.49 -9.54
N HIS A 38 -12.35 2.36 -9.59
CA HIS A 38 -13.81 2.33 -9.67
C HIS A 38 -14.47 2.89 -8.39
N LEU A 39 -13.85 2.67 -7.23
CA LEU A 39 -14.27 3.27 -5.95
C LEU A 39 -13.97 4.78 -5.86
N GLY A 40 -13.31 5.36 -6.87
CA GLY A 40 -12.86 6.76 -6.88
C GLY A 40 -11.48 6.96 -6.25
N GLY A 41 -10.79 5.87 -5.92
CA GLY A 41 -9.42 5.90 -5.41
C GLY A 41 -8.38 6.08 -6.51
N SER A 42 -7.12 6.19 -6.11
CA SER A 42 -5.99 6.29 -7.03
C SER A 42 -4.78 5.57 -6.46
N VAL A 43 -4.02 4.91 -7.32
CA VAL A 43 -2.83 4.16 -6.93
C VAL A 43 -1.63 4.78 -7.62
N LEU A 44 -0.66 5.24 -6.84
CA LEU A 44 0.63 5.68 -7.34
C LEU A 44 1.58 4.48 -7.35
N HIS A 45 2.05 4.14 -8.54
CA HIS A 45 3.02 3.08 -8.74
C HIS A 45 4.12 3.53 -9.68
N ASP A 46 5.33 3.04 -9.46
CA ASP A 46 6.45 3.20 -10.38
C ASP A 46 6.72 1.87 -11.07
N THR A 47 6.95 1.93 -12.38
CA THR A 47 7.26 0.76 -13.19
C THR A 47 8.69 0.88 -13.70
N ALA A 48 9.58 0.06 -13.14
CA ALA A 48 10.99 0.00 -13.55
C ALA A 48 11.37 -1.44 -13.91
N TRP A 49 12.04 -1.62 -15.07
CA TRP A 49 12.62 -2.90 -15.50
C TRP A 49 11.72 -4.16 -15.32
N CYS A 50 10.45 -4.05 -15.72
CA CYS A 50 9.44 -5.13 -15.64
C CYS A 50 8.90 -5.45 -14.24
N ALA A 51 9.20 -4.64 -13.23
CA ALA A 51 8.57 -4.69 -11.91
C ALA A 51 7.70 -3.44 -11.70
N THR A 52 6.50 -3.64 -11.16
CA THR A 52 5.64 -2.54 -10.68
C THR A 52 5.78 -2.48 -9.16
N VAL A 53 6.18 -1.33 -8.65
CA VAL A 53 6.27 -1.09 -7.21
C VAL A 53 5.21 -0.07 -6.84
N TYR A 54 4.35 -0.43 -5.89
CA TYR A 54 3.27 0.44 -5.43
C TYR A 54 3.78 1.35 -4.33
N GLU A 55 3.78 2.64 -4.61
CA GLU A 55 4.29 3.61 -3.67
C GLU A 55 3.18 4.04 -2.71
N LYS A 56 2.06 4.54 -3.25
CA LYS A 56 0.97 5.09 -2.45
C LYS A 56 -0.39 4.64 -2.94
N VAL A 57 -1.32 4.43 -2.01
CA VAL A 57 -2.73 4.17 -2.32
C VAL A 57 -3.60 5.24 -1.67
N TYR A 58 -4.43 5.88 -2.48
CA TYR A 58 -5.39 6.90 -2.07
C TYR A 58 -6.81 6.35 -2.19
N LEU A 59 -7.53 6.32 -1.08
CA LEU A 59 -8.94 5.95 -0.98
C LEU A 59 -9.73 7.03 -0.21
N ASN A 60 -9.22 8.27 -0.19
CA ASN A 60 -9.84 9.37 0.52
C ASN A 60 -11.24 9.67 -0.04
N ASP A 61 -12.22 9.86 0.86
CA ASP A 61 -13.61 10.19 0.53
C ASP A 61 -14.27 9.16 -0.43
N THR A 62 -13.80 7.91 -0.41
CA THR A 62 -14.36 6.81 -1.22
C THR A 62 -15.39 6.00 -0.44
N THR A 63 -16.21 5.23 -1.17
CA THR A 63 -17.14 4.26 -0.57
C THR A 63 -16.47 2.92 -0.26
N ALA A 64 -15.15 2.91 -0.03
CA ALA A 64 -14.40 1.71 0.29
C ALA A 64 -14.91 1.09 1.60
N THR A 65 -15.06 -0.23 1.56
CA THR A 65 -15.49 -1.09 2.66
C THR A 65 -14.32 -1.94 3.16
N ASP A 66 -14.50 -2.60 4.30
CA ASP A 66 -13.49 -3.50 4.89
C ASP A 66 -13.00 -4.57 3.90
N ASP A 67 -13.93 -5.07 3.09
CA ASP A 67 -13.66 -6.04 2.04
C ASP A 67 -12.73 -5.49 0.95
N ASP A 68 -12.75 -4.20 0.67
CA ASP A 68 -11.96 -3.59 -0.40
C ASP A 68 -10.47 -3.48 -0.01
N LEU A 69 -10.16 -3.49 1.29
CA LEU A 69 -8.78 -3.49 1.78
C LEU A 69 -7.99 -4.74 1.38
N ARG A 70 -8.67 -5.83 0.99
CA ARG A 70 -8.01 -7.01 0.41
C ARG A 70 -7.23 -6.66 -0.86
N TYR A 71 -7.74 -5.71 -1.65
CA TYR A 71 -7.08 -5.25 -2.87
C TYR A 71 -5.87 -4.38 -2.55
N VAL A 72 -5.97 -3.51 -1.55
CA VAL A 72 -4.84 -2.70 -1.04
C VAL A 72 -3.70 -3.61 -0.57
N ARG A 73 -4.03 -4.70 0.15
CA ARG A 73 -3.04 -5.70 0.55
C ARG A 73 -2.37 -6.42 -0.62
N GLN A 74 -3.07 -6.66 -1.72
CA GLN A 74 -2.47 -7.28 -2.91
C GLN A 74 -1.44 -6.35 -3.57
N LEU A 75 -1.64 -5.04 -3.49
CA LEU A 75 -0.72 -4.04 -4.02
C LEU A 75 0.53 -3.87 -3.14
N GLN A 76 0.46 -4.19 -1.84
CA GLN A 76 1.56 -4.05 -0.88
C GLN A 76 2.28 -2.69 -0.98
N PRO A 77 1.56 -1.56 -0.81
CA PRO A 77 2.17 -0.25 -0.90
C PRO A 77 3.17 -0.03 0.24
N TYR A 78 4.38 0.40 -0.09
CA TYR A 78 5.45 0.55 0.91
C TYR A 78 5.52 1.96 1.50
N ARG A 79 5.06 3.00 0.78
CA ARG A 79 5.22 4.40 1.22
C ARG A 79 4.00 4.94 1.96
N GLY A 80 2.80 4.69 1.47
CA GLY A 80 1.62 5.30 2.10
C GLY A 80 0.26 4.70 1.73
N ILE A 81 -0.63 4.61 2.72
CA ILE A 81 -2.05 4.28 2.54
C ILE A 81 -2.89 5.42 3.11
N TYR A 82 -3.74 6.04 2.31
CA TYR A 82 -4.59 7.16 2.73
C TYR A 82 -6.06 6.74 2.64
N LEU A 83 -6.73 6.61 3.80
CA LEU A 83 -8.10 6.11 3.97
C LEU A 83 -9.03 7.20 4.55
N ARG A 84 -8.74 8.48 4.29
CA ARG A 84 -9.47 9.57 4.96
C ARG A 84 -10.96 9.53 4.65
N ASN A 85 -11.81 9.75 5.66
CA ASN A 85 -13.27 9.80 5.52
C ASN A 85 -13.86 8.55 4.84
N THR A 86 -13.32 7.37 5.14
CA THR A 86 -13.86 6.09 4.65
C THR A 86 -14.68 5.38 5.72
N SER A 87 -15.58 4.49 5.29
CA SER A 87 -16.43 3.68 6.19
C SER A 87 -15.72 2.42 6.72
N ILE A 88 -14.39 2.43 6.73
CA ILE A 88 -13.56 1.31 7.16
C ILE A 88 -13.59 1.19 8.69
N THR A 89 -13.63 -0.05 9.17
CA THR A 89 -13.69 -0.41 10.59
C THR A 89 -12.44 -1.18 11.04
N ASP A 90 -12.42 -1.53 12.33
CA ASP A 90 -11.38 -2.37 12.94
C ASP A 90 -11.21 -3.72 12.23
N ASP A 91 -12.29 -4.27 11.67
CA ASP A 91 -12.23 -5.53 10.91
C ASP A 91 -11.54 -5.35 9.55
N GLY A 92 -11.73 -4.19 8.92
CA GLY A 92 -10.98 -3.81 7.72
C GLY A 92 -9.48 -3.72 7.96
N LEU A 93 -9.07 -3.10 9.08
CA LEU A 93 -7.66 -2.92 9.41
C LEU A 93 -6.91 -4.26 9.54
N LYS A 94 -7.60 -5.33 9.99
CA LYS A 94 -7.04 -6.70 10.05
C LYS A 94 -6.59 -7.20 8.69
N HIS A 95 -7.21 -6.77 7.60
CA HIS A 95 -6.75 -7.13 6.26
C HIS A 95 -5.36 -6.57 5.96
N LEU A 96 -4.96 -5.44 6.56
CA LEU A 96 -3.66 -4.81 6.35
C LEU A 96 -2.56 -5.37 7.25
N HIS A 97 -2.87 -6.26 8.19
CA HIS A 97 -1.90 -6.86 9.11
C HIS A 97 -0.72 -7.51 8.35
N GLY A 98 0.50 -7.17 8.79
CA GLY A 98 1.76 -7.65 8.21
C GLY A 98 2.24 -6.88 6.98
N LEU A 99 1.60 -5.76 6.62
CA LEU A 99 2.12 -4.85 5.59
C LEU A 99 3.15 -3.88 6.18
N GLU A 100 4.30 -3.78 5.51
CA GLU A 100 5.36 -2.82 5.84
C GLU A 100 5.10 -1.50 5.11
N VAL A 101 4.30 -0.63 5.73
CA VAL A 101 3.96 0.69 5.17
C VAL A 101 4.52 1.81 6.03
N TYR A 102 5.10 2.82 5.39
CA TYR A 102 5.72 3.94 6.08
C TYR A 102 4.72 4.96 6.64
N GLU A 103 3.58 5.18 5.96
CA GLU A 103 2.56 6.16 6.37
C GLU A 103 1.15 5.59 6.21
N ILE A 104 0.29 5.76 7.21
CA ILE A 104 -1.15 5.46 7.09
C ILE A 104 -1.95 6.66 7.58
N ASP A 105 -2.86 7.17 6.76
CA ASP A 105 -3.83 8.20 7.15
C ASP A 105 -5.20 7.57 7.38
N LEU A 106 -5.62 7.54 8.64
CA LEU A 106 -6.89 7.01 9.13
C LEU A 106 -7.85 8.13 9.57
N THR A 107 -7.58 9.38 9.18
CA THR A 107 -8.38 10.54 9.60
C THR A 107 -9.84 10.38 9.19
N GLY A 108 -10.78 10.50 10.15
CA GLY A 108 -12.21 10.39 9.87
C GLY A 108 -12.70 8.98 9.53
N THR A 109 -11.96 7.94 9.94
CA THR A 109 -12.40 6.53 9.88
C THR A 109 -13.01 6.09 11.23
N ASN A 110 -13.69 4.93 11.24
CA ASN A 110 -14.28 4.36 12.46
C ASN A 110 -13.38 3.30 13.11
N ILE A 111 -12.07 3.55 13.11
CA ILE A 111 -11.06 2.65 13.65
C ILE A 111 -10.73 3.05 15.09
N SER A 112 -10.72 2.07 15.99
CA SER A 112 -10.38 2.21 17.41
C SER A 112 -8.87 2.29 17.62
N ASP A 113 -8.43 2.93 18.72
CA ASP A 113 -7.02 2.96 19.11
C ASP A 113 -6.44 1.56 19.33
N SER A 114 -7.23 0.66 19.91
CA SER A 114 -6.82 -0.73 20.16
C SER A 114 -6.52 -1.51 18.87
N ALA A 115 -7.26 -1.27 17.79
CA ALA A 115 -7.00 -1.94 16.51
C ALA A 115 -5.69 -1.43 15.88
N VAL A 116 -5.36 -0.15 16.07
CA VAL A 116 -4.08 0.39 15.62
C VAL A 116 -2.91 -0.15 16.45
N ASP A 117 -3.08 -0.32 17.75
CA ASP A 117 -2.06 -0.95 18.59
C ASP A 117 -1.83 -2.43 18.18
N GLU A 118 -2.90 -3.15 17.85
CA GLU A 118 -2.80 -4.52 17.32
C GLU A 118 -2.07 -4.55 15.96
N PHE A 119 -2.38 -3.61 15.07
CA PHE A 119 -1.70 -3.45 13.80
C PHE A 119 -0.20 -3.15 13.99
N LEU A 120 0.14 -2.22 14.89
CA LEU A 120 1.53 -1.90 15.24
C LEU A 120 2.26 -3.09 15.86
N SER A 121 1.58 -3.94 16.63
CA SER A 121 2.17 -5.16 17.18
C SER A 121 2.51 -6.21 16.10
N THR A 122 1.86 -6.12 14.94
CA THR A 122 2.09 -7.02 13.80
C THR A 122 3.24 -6.55 12.92
N ILE A 123 3.50 -5.24 12.87
CA ILE A 123 4.64 -4.66 12.16
C ILE A 123 5.91 -4.85 13.02
N PRO A 124 7.05 -5.23 12.42
CA PRO A 124 8.27 -5.39 13.19
C PRO A 124 8.71 -4.04 13.79
N ALA A 125 9.17 -4.08 15.04
CA ALA A 125 9.40 -2.88 15.88
C ALA A 125 10.49 -1.92 15.36
N ASP A 126 11.27 -2.35 14.37
CA ASP A 126 12.24 -1.56 13.63
C ASP A 126 11.62 -0.65 12.56
N PHE A 127 10.36 -0.90 12.18
CA PHE A 127 9.65 -0.14 11.16
C PHE A 127 8.80 0.98 11.80
N ASN A 128 9.23 2.23 11.60
CA ASN A 128 8.56 3.41 12.14
C ASN A 128 7.39 3.85 11.25
N CYS A 129 6.25 3.17 11.34
CA CYS A 129 5.02 3.53 10.62
C CYS A 129 4.39 4.83 11.18
N GLN A 130 4.22 5.83 10.32
CA GLN A 130 3.59 7.11 10.64
C GLN A 130 2.07 7.01 10.51
N ILE A 131 1.35 6.95 11.63
CA ILE A 131 -0.12 6.91 11.61
C ILE A 131 -0.68 8.33 11.83
N LYS A 132 -1.58 8.75 10.95
CA LYS A 132 -2.36 9.99 11.04
C LYS A 132 -3.81 9.68 11.39
N ARG A 133 -4.39 10.50 12.25
CA ARG A 133 -5.74 10.37 12.83
C ARG A 133 -6.46 11.71 12.75
#